data_AF-A0A656JV53-F1
#
_entry.id   AF-A0A656JV53-F1
#
_cell.length_a   1.000
_cell.length_b   1.000
_cell.length_c   1.000
_cell.angle_alpha   90.00
_cell.angle_beta   90.00
_cell.angle_gamma   90.00
#
_symmetry.space_group_name_H-M   'P 1'
#
loop_
_entity.id
_entity.type
_entity.pdbx_description
1 polymer ?
#
loop_
_entity_poly.entity_id
_entity_poly.type
_entity_poly.pdbx_seq_one_letter_code
_entity_poly.pdbx_strand_id
1 'polypeptide(L)' 'MPPLCVALVWLLQRAPNILLIPGTSSVAHLRENLAASELIIAPEHLAELDSVV' A
#
# COMPACT_ATOMS: atom_id res chain seq x y z
N MET A 1 1.64 -8.05 7.61
CA MET A 1 2.10 -6.89 6.81
C MET A 1 2.04 -5.66 7.70
N PRO A 2 3.07 -4.78 7.70
CA PRO A 2 3.03 -3.53 8.46
C PRO A 2 1.86 -2.62 8.02
N PRO A 3 1.29 -1.79 8.91
CA PRO A 3 0.17 -0.90 8.56
C PRO A 3 0.47 0.04 7.38
N LEU A 4 1.71 0.56 7.31
CA LEU A 4 2.15 1.41 6.19
C LEU A 4 2.07 0.65 4.86
N CYS A 5 2.50 -0.60 4.80
CA CYS A 5 2.42 -1.41 3.58
C CYS A 5 0.96 -1.64 3.13
N VAL A 6 0.01 -1.81 4.06
CA VAL A 6 -1.43 -1.87 3.73
C VAL A 6 -1.88 -0.58 3.05
N ALA A 7 -1.50 0.57 3.61
CA ALA A 7 -1.83 1.87 3.04
C ALA A 7 -1.20 2.08 1.64
N LEU A 8 0.05 1.65 1.43
CA LEU A 8 0.70 1.74 0.13
C LEU A 8 -0.01 0.92 -0.94
N VAL A 9 -0.35 -0.35 -0.63
CA VAL A 9 -1.08 -1.22 -1.57
C VAL A 9 -2.45 -0.62 -1.90
N TRP A 10 -3.18 -0.18 -0.88
CA TRP A 10 -4.51 0.41 -1.04
C TRP A 10 -4.46 1.65 -1.95
N LEU A 11 -3.51 2.56 -1.74
CA LEU A 11 -3.35 3.74 -2.59
C LEU A 11 -2.97 3.39 -4.03
N LEU A 12 -2.10 2.40 -4.24
CA LEU A 12 -1.73 1.96 -5.59
C LEU A 12 -2.89 1.32 -6.36
N GLN A 13 -3.82 0.65 -5.66
CA GLN A 13 -5.00 0.07 -6.28
C GLN A 13 -6.12 1.06 -6.57
N ARG A 14 -6.11 2.23 -5.93
CA ARG A 14 -7.21 3.20 -6.03
C ARG A 14 -7.34 3.86 -7.40
N ALA A 15 -6.22 4.09 -8.10
CA ALA A 15 -6.23 4.61 -9.47
C ALA A 15 -4.88 4.36 -10.17
N PRO A 16 -4.88 4.12 -11.50
CA PRO A 16 -3.66 3.79 -12.25
C PRO A 16 -2.67 4.96 -12.36
N ASN A 17 -3.07 6.18 -12.02
CA ASN A 17 -2.26 7.39 -12.10
C ASN A 17 -1.66 7.82 -10.75
N ILE A 18 -1.69 6.96 -9.74
CA ILE A 18 -1.08 7.23 -8.43
C ILE A 18 0.37 6.73 -8.42
N LEU A 19 1.31 7.65 -8.15
CA LEU A 19 2.72 7.34 -7.92
C LEU A 19 3.09 7.66 -6.47
N LEU A 20 3.48 6.65 -5.71
CA LEU A 20 3.89 6.81 -4.32
C LEU A 20 5.39 7.08 -4.20
N ILE A 21 5.76 8.02 -3.32
CA ILE A 21 7.16 8.33 -2.97
C ILE A 21 7.32 8.22 -1.44
N PRO A 22 7.22 7.00 -0.87
CA PRO A 22 7.26 6.82 0.58
C PRO A 22 8.67 7.07 1.13
N GLY A 23 8.79 8.03 2.04
CA GLY A 23 10.03 8.33 2.74
C GLY A 23 10.34 7.34 3.87
N THR A 24 11.59 6.93 4.00
CA THR A 24 12.10 6.16 5.14
C THR A 24 13.61 6.31 5.29
N SER A 25 14.11 6.33 6.52
CA SER A 25 15.55 6.27 6.84
C SER A 25 16.05 4.83 7.10
N SER A 26 15.15 3.85 7.14
CA SER A 26 15.45 2.44 7.39
C SER A 26 15.44 1.63 6.10
N VAL A 27 16.54 0.90 5.86
CA VAL A 27 16.65 -0.07 4.75
C VAL A 27 15.62 -1.19 4.89
N ALA A 28 15.26 -1.60 6.11
CA ALA A 28 14.25 -2.63 6.32
C ALA A 28 12.88 -2.15 5.82
N HIS A 29 12.45 -0.94 6.21
CA HIS A 29 11.20 -0.37 5.73
C HIS A 29 11.23 -0.09 4.23
N LEU A 30 12.39 0.26 3.67
CA LEU A 30 12.52 0.41 2.21
C LEU A 30 12.16 -0.91 1.50
N ARG A 31 12.66 -2.05 2.01
CA ARG A 31 12.35 -3.37 1.44
C ARG A 31 10.87 -3.73 1.58
N GLU A 32 10.28 -3.43 2.74
CA GLU A 32 8.84 -3.65 2.98
C GLU A 32 7.97 -2.81 2.05
N ASN A 33 8.33 -1.53 1.83
CA ASN A 33 7.61 -0.64 0.92
C ASN A 33 7.68 -1.12 -0.54
N LEU A 34 8.84 -1.62 -0.97
CA LEU A 34 9.01 -2.18 -2.31
C LEU A 34 8.16 -3.45 -2.48
N ALA A 35 8.24 -4.38 -1.54
CA ALA A 35 7.44 -5.61 -1.56
C ALA A 35 5.93 -5.32 -1.54
N ALA A 36 5.50 -4.26 -0.85
CA ALA A 36 4.11 -3.85 -0.83
C ALA A 36 3.58 -3.52 -2.24
N SER A 37 4.38 -2.94 -3.14
CA SER A 37 3.91 -2.60 -4.50
C SER A 37 3.50 -3.80 -5.37
N GLU A 38 3.90 -5.01 -4.98
CA GLU A 38 3.60 -6.25 -5.70
C GLU A 38 2.38 -6.99 -5.12
N LEU A 39 1.84 -6.52 -4.01
CA LEU A 39 0.73 -7.17 -3.32
C LEU A 39 -0.62 -6.71 -3.86
N ILE A 40 -1.60 -7.62 -3.79
CA ILE A 40 -2.97 -7.34 -4.18
C ILE A 40 -3.89 -7.52 -2.96
N ILE A 41 -4.57 -6.45 -2.55
CA ILE A 41 -5.70 -6.53 -1.61
C ILE A 41 -6.89 -7.14 -2.36
N ALA A 42 -7.53 -8.14 -1.75
CA ALA A 42 -8.71 -8.77 -2.33
C ALA A 42 -9.89 -7.78 -2.39
N PRO A 43 -10.77 -7.85 -3.41
CA PRO A 43 -11.81 -6.85 -3.64
C PRO A 43 -12.72 -6.59 -2.42
N GLU A 44 -13.01 -7.64 -1.63
CA GLU A 44 -13.83 -7.54 -0.41
C GLU A 44 -13.18 -6.66 0.66
N HIS A 45 -11.86 -6.81 0.87
CA HIS A 45 -11.11 -6.00 1.82
C HIS A 45 -10.85 -4.59 1.29
N LEU A 46 -10.74 -4.43 -0.03
CA LEU A 46 -10.61 -3.13 -0.66
C LEU A 46 -11.88 -2.30 -0.44
N ALA A 47 -13.05 -2.90 -0.64
CA ALA A 47 -14.33 -2.26 -0.37
C ALA A 47 -14.51 -1.90 1.12
N GLU A 48 -14.03 -2.75 2.03
CA GLU A 48 -14.01 -2.44 3.46
C GLU A 48 -13.13 -1.22 3.76
N LEU A 49 -11.90 -1.19 3.22
CA LEU A 49 -10.98 -0.07 3.39
C LEU A 49 -11.54 1.24 2.82
N ASP A 50 -12.17 1.20 1.63
CA ASP A 50 -12.81 2.36 1.02
C ASP A 50 -14.01 2.88 1.82
N SER A 51 -14.61 2.07 2.70
CA SER A 51 -15.76 2.47 3.51
C SER A 51 -15.37 3.22 4.80
N VAL A 52 -14.11 3.11 5.23
CA VAL A 52 -13.62 3.68 6.50
C VAL A 52 -12.67 4.86 6.33
N VAL A 53 -12.25 5.17 5.10
CA VAL A 53 -11.34 6.28 4.75
C VAL A 53 -12.04 7.29 3.86
#